data_AF-A0A2G2G2Y9-F1
#
_entry.id   AF-A0A2G2G2Y9-F1
#
_cell.length_a   1.000
_cell.length_b   1.000
_cell.length_c   1.000
_cell.angle_alpha   90.00
_cell.angle_beta   90.00
_cell.angle_gamma   90.00
#
_symmetry.space_group_name_H-M   'P 1'
#
loop_
_entity.id
_entity.type
_entity.pdbx_description
1 polymer ?
#
loop_
_entity_poly.entity_id
_entity_poly.type
_entity_poly.pdbx_seq_one_letter_code
_entity_poly.pdbx_strand_id
1 'polypeptide(L)'
;MNTLNGIKGCGIGLRSEHVLDVIPSGFTPDWLEITPENWMHLPYHYKEAFEEVVSKFPIMTHGLSLSIGSPEALNMGFLKELKTFLDKYKIEHYSEHLSFSSFEGGQTYELLPLPLTRKMIEHVSDRVKKVEDFLGRGLILENATYYTVPYAEMEELDFMNEVMYKSGAKMLLDVNNVFVNARNHNFDAASYIKGLEHDKVAYMHVAGHKYYEDDDIIIDTHGADVCNSVWDLLDFTLDYVDAPVMIERDNDIPSLNDMRREYKILEKIVKNKDLKEKSYA
;
A
#
# COMPACT_ATOMS: atom_id res chain seq x y z
N MET A 1 12.59 -0.84 16.47
CA MET A 1 11.19 -1.22 16.20
C MET A 1 10.46 0.01 15.72
N ASN A 2 10.30 0.17 14.40
CA ASN A 2 9.38 1.14 13.82
C ASN A 2 7.97 0.67 14.18
N THR A 3 7.36 1.22 15.21
CA THR A 3 5.97 0.89 15.48
C THR A 3 5.12 1.98 14.86
N LEU A 4 4.43 1.66 13.77
CA LEU A 4 3.16 2.30 13.47
C LEU A 4 2.33 2.22 14.75
N ASN A 5 2.00 3.35 15.36
CA ASN A 5 1.43 3.37 16.71
C ASN A 5 0.07 2.66 16.69
N GLY A 6 -0.03 1.53 17.39
CA GLY A 6 -1.28 0.77 17.50
C GLY A 6 -1.66 -0.07 16.27
N ILE A 7 -0.85 -0.10 15.20
CA ILE A 7 -1.09 -0.94 14.02
C ILE A 7 -0.21 -2.19 14.11
N LYS A 8 -0.84 -3.34 14.32
CA LYS A 8 -0.18 -4.65 14.44
C LYS A 8 -1.08 -5.75 13.87
N GLY A 9 -0.47 -6.86 13.47
CA GLY A 9 -1.21 -8.01 12.98
C GLY A 9 -1.77 -7.79 11.59
N CYS A 10 -2.99 -8.27 11.37
CA CYS A 10 -3.59 -8.41 10.04
C CYS A 10 -4.68 -7.35 9.83
N GLY A 11 -4.71 -6.75 8.65
CA GLY A 11 -5.72 -5.78 8.25
C GLY A 11 -6.49 -6.19 6.99
N ILE A 12 -7.53 -5.42 6.69
CA ILE A 12 -8.20 -5.41 5.38
C ILE A 12 -8.41 -3.97 4.92
N GLY A 13 -8.48 -3.78 3.60
CA GLY A 13 -9.03 -2.55 3.03
C GLY A 13 -10.52 -2.42 3.33
N LEU A 14 -10.95 -1.28 3.87
CA LEU A 14 -12.36 -0.93 4.02
C LEU A 14 -12.84 -0.21 2.76
N ARG A 15 -13.81 -0.82 2.07
CA ARG A 15 -14.47 -0.25 0.88
C ARG A 15 -15.92 0.12 1.21
N SER A 16 -16.54 0.92 0.34
CA SER A 16 -17.89 1.46 0.56
C SER A 16 -18.95 0.36 0.68
N GLU A 17 -18.70 -0.76 0.02
CA GLU A 17 -19.47 -2.00 -0.02
C GLU A 17 -19.52 -2.70 1.35
N HIS A 18 -18.56 -2.42 2.24
CA HIS A 18 -18.42 -3.10 3.52
C HIS A 18 -18.80 -2.23 4.72
N VAL A 19 -18.85 -0.90 4.58
CA VAL A 19 -18.92 0.03 5.72
C VAL A 19 -20.18 -0.14 6.56
N LEU A 20 -21.31 -0.51 5.95
CA LEU A 20 -22.56 -0.74 6.66
C LEU A 20 -22.58 -2.10 7.37
N ASP A 21 -21.79 -3.06 6.90
CA ASP A 21 -21.86 -4.46 7.33
C ASP A 21 -20.72 -4.87 8.27
N VAL A 22 -19.59 -4.15 8.27
CA VAL A 22 -18.38 -4.55 9.01
C VAL A 22 -18.65 -4.70 10.51
N ILE A 23 -19.33 -3.73 11.14
CA ILE A 23 -19.67 -3.81 12.56
C ILE A 23 -20.76 -4.87 12.82
N PRO A 24 -21.94 -4.86 12.15
CA PRO A 24 -22.98 -5.87 12.40
C PRO A 24 -22.53 -7.31 12.15
N SER A 25 -21.60 -7.54 11.23
CA SER A 25 -21.09 -8.87 10.90
C SER A 25 -20.30 -9.54 12.03
N GLY A 26 -19.85 -8.76 13.02
CA GLY A 26 -18.91 -9.22 14.06
C GLY A 26 -17.51 -9.55 13.53
N PHE A 27 -17.16 -9.11 12.32
CA PHE A 27 -15.78 -9.24 11.83
C PHE A 27 -14.88 -8.24 12.55
N THR A 28 -13.80 -8.73 13.16
CA THR A 28 -12.84 -7.91 13.90
C THR A 28 -11.42 -8.05 13.33
N PRO A 29 -11.12 -7.46 12.15
CA PRO A 29 -9.73 -7.25 11.72
C PRO A 29 -8.94 -6.48 12.76
N ASP A 30 -7.62 -6.68 12.85
CA ASP A 30 -6.79 -5.98 13.83
C ASP A 30 -6.71 -4.46 13.52
N TRP A 31 -6.79 -4.10 12.23
CA TRP A 31 -6.82 -2.73 11.74
C TRP A 31 -7.48 -2.65 10.35
N LEU A 32 -7.85 -1.44 9.93
CA LEU A 32 -8.43 -1.17 8.61
C LEU A 32 -7.60 -0.14 7.88
N GLU A 33 -7.50 -0.28 6.56
CA GLU A 33 -7.01 0.79 5.69
C GLU A 33 -8.14 1.40 4.90
N ILE A 34 -8.07 2.72 4.69
CA ILE A 34 -9.02 3.46 3.87
C ILE A 34 -8.27 4.35 2.88
N THR A 35 -8.90 4.58 1.73
CA THR A 35 -8.43 5.56 0.73
C THR A 35 -9.07 6.91 0.98
N PRO A 36 -8.38 7.93 1.52
CA PRO A 36 -8.98 9.21 1.89
C PRO A 36 -9.86 9.81 0.78
N GLU A 37 -9.43 9.73 -0.48
CA GLU A 37 -10.13 10.21 -1.67
C GLU A 37 -11.57 9.68 -1.77
N ASN A 38 -11.80 8.43 -1.38
CA ASN A 38 -13.12 7.80 -1.40
C ASN A 38 -14.01 8.27 -0.23
N TRP A 39 -13.43 8.86 0.82
CA TRP A 39 -14.13 9.20 2.06
C TRP A 39 -14.18 10.71 2.37
N MET A 40 -13.30 11.53 1.79
CA MET A 40 -13.27 12.98 2.02
C MET A 40 -14.56 13.67 1.58
N HIS A 41 -15.19 13.14 0.53
CA HIS A 41 -16.47 13.63 -0.02
C HIS A 41 -17.62 12.65 0.24
N LEU A 42 -17.54 11.93 1.35
CA LEU A 42 -18.50 10.94 1.83
C LEU A 42 -19.96 11.28 1.47
N PRO A 43 -20.66 10.40 0.73
CA PRO A 43 -22.11 10.47 0.64
C PRO A 43 -22.75 10.41 2.03
N TYR A 44 -23.75 11.26 2.26
CA TYR A 44 -24.37 11.42 3.58
C TYR A 44 -24.83 10.09 4.21
N HIS A 45 -25.28 9.14 3.38
CA HIS A 45 -25.81 7.86 3.85
C HIS A 45 -24.76 6.92 4.45
N TYR A 46 -23.47 7.05 4.10
CA TYR A 46 -22.39 6.24 4.69
C TYR A 46 -21.71 6.93 5.88
N LYS A 47 -21.99 8.21 6.12
CA LYS A 47 -21.23 9.02 7.08
C LYS A 47 -21.29 8.48 8.49
N GLU A 48 -22.48 8.18 9.01
CA GLU A 48 -22.65 7.70 10.39
C GLU A 48 -21.96 6.34 10.60
N ALA A 49 -22.15 5.42 9.65
CA ALA A 49 -21.50 4.12 9.69
C ALA A 49 -19.97 4.24 9.60
N PHE A 50 -19.45 5.08 8.71
CA PHE A 50 -18.02 5.35 8.61
C PHE A 50 -17.46 5.92 9.91
N GLU A 51 -18.11 6.94 10.49
CA GLU A 51 -17.70 7.54 11.77
C GLU A 51 -17.74 6.52 12.92
N GLU A 52 -18.69 5.59 12.90
CA GLU A 52 -18.73 4.47 13.85
C GLU A 52 -17.55 3.52 13.66
N VAL A 53 -17.24 3.13 12.42
CA VAL A 53 -16.13 2.23 12.09
C VAL A 53 -14.78 2.82 12.50
N VAL A 54 -14.47 4.05 12.08
CA VAL A 54 -13.19 4.70 12.42
C VAL A 54 -13.03 5.00 13.91
N SER A 55 -14.12 4.98 14.68
CA SER A 55 -14.05 5.09 16.15
C SER A 55 -13.71 3.77 16.85
N LYS A 56 -13.88 2.63 16.17
CA LYS A 56 -13.76 1.28 16.73
C LYS A 56 -12.49 0.54 16.30
N PHE A 57 -11.92 0.90 15.16
CA PHE A 57 -10.75 0.24 14.59
C PHE A 57 -9.55 1.20 14.52
N PRO A 58 -8.32 0.71 14.71
CA PRO A 58 -7.13 1.41 14.25
C PRO A 58 -7.19 1.61 12.73
N ILE A 59 -6.91 2.82 12.26
CA ILE A 59 -7.04 3.21 10.85
C ILE A 59 -5.69 3.61 10.26
N MET A 60 -5.35 2.99 9.13
CA MET A 60 -4.31 3.43 8.20
C MET A 60 -4.96 4.14 7.00
N THR A 61 -4.20 5.01 6.35
CA THR A 61 -4.64 5.60 5.08
C THR A 61 -3.63 5.38 3.98
N HIS A 62 -4.14 5.08 2.79
CA HIS A 62 -3.36 4.89 1.57
C HIS A 62 -4.00 5.68 0.43
N GLY A 63 -3.24 6.61 -0.16
CA GLY A 63 -3.70 7.50 -1.22
C GLY A 63 -3.48 6.95 -2.62
N LEU A 64 -4.21 7.52 -3.58
CA LEU A 64 -4.12 7.18 -5.01
C LEU A 64 -3.78 8.41 -5.88
N SER A 65 -3.93 9.63 -5.34
CA SER A 65 -4.01 10.85 -6.14
C SER A 65 -2.93 11.89 -5.85
N LEU A 66 -2.04 11.69 -4.87
CA LEU A 66 -1.01 12.69 -4.57
C LEU A 66 -0.02 12.85 -5.73
N SER A 67 0.22 11.78 -6.49
CA SER A 67 1.05 11.80 -7.69
C SER A 67 2.47 12.32 -7.37
N ILE A 68 3.14 11.65 -6.44
CA ILE A 68 4.39 12.14 -5.83
C ILE A 68 5.51 12.29 -6.86
N GLY A 69 5.56 11.44 -7.89
CA GLY A 69 6.55 11.48 -8.96
C GLY A 69 6.20 12.41 -10.13
N SER A 70 5.03 13.07 -10.13
CA SER A 70 4.63 13.94 -11.25
C SER A 70 5.59 15.11 -11.44
N PRO A 71 5.88 15.52 -12.69
CA PRO A 71 6.65 16.73 -12.97
C PRO A 71 5.88 18.01 -12.61
N GLU A 72 4.57 17.93 -12.41
CA GLU A 72 3.75 19.08 -12.06
C GLU A 72 3.89 19.46 -10.57
N ALA A 73 3.50 20.69 -10.24
CA ALA A 73 3.45 21.13 -8.84
C ALA A 73 2.49 20.24 -8.01
N LEU A 74 2.83 20.02 -6.74
CA LEU A 74 1.93 19.37 -5.79
C LEU A 74 0.59 20.11 -5.74
N ASN A 75 -0.51 19.35 -5.75
CA ASN A 75 -1.84 19.91 -5.58
C ASN A 75 -2.05 20.30 -4.11
N MET A 76 -1.77 21.57 -3.79
CA MET A 76 -1.90 22.09 -2.42
C MET A 76 -3.36 22.14 -1.94
N GLY A 77 -4.34 22.19 -2.86
CA GLY A 77 -5.75 22.08 -2.52
C GLY A 77 -6.08 20.70 -1.98
N PHE A 78 -5.69 19.66 -2.73
CA PHE A 78 -5.80 18.26 -2.30
C PHE A 78 -5.10 18.01 -0.96
N LEU A 79 -3.83 18.44 -0.82
CA LEU A 79 -3.10 18.26 0.44
C LEU A 79 -3.81 18.91 1.64
N LYS A 80 -4.47 20.06 1.45
CA LYS A 80 -5.24 20.73 2.51
C LYS A 80 -6.47 19.91 2.90
N GLU A 81 -7.18 19.35 1.94
CA GLU A 81 -8.34 18.47 2.19
C GLU A 81 -7.90 17.19 2.91
N LEU A 82 -6.84 16.55 2.40
CA LEU A 82 -6.22 15.38 3.01
C LEU A 82 -5.80 15.67 4.46
N LYS A 83 -5.07 16.77 4.70
CA LYS A 83 -4.67 17.16 6.07
C LYS A 83 -5.88 17.32 6.97
N THR A 84 -6.92 18.00 6.50
CA THR A 84 -8.16 18.22 7.26
C THR A 84 -8.85 16.89 7.62
N PHE A 85 -8.89 15.95 6.67
CA PHE A 85 -9.46 14.62 6.89
C PHE A 85 -8.67 13.81 7.91
N LEU A 86 -7.35 13.73 7.73
CA LEU A 86 -6.46 12.99 8.63
C LEU A 86 -6.49 13.59 10.05
N ASP A 87 -6.52 14.92 10.18
CA ASP A 87 -6.62 15.62 11.47
C ASP A 87 -7.97 15.36 12.15
N LYS A 88 -9.08 15.39 11.38
CA LYS A 88 -10.44 15.11 11.90
C LYS A 88 -10.53 13.74 12.55
N TYR A 89 -9.95 12.73 11.90
CA TYR A 89 -10.01 11.33 12.35
C TYR A 89 -8.79 10.88 13.15
N LYS A 90 -7.86 11.80 13.45
CA LYS A 90 -6.62 11.55 14.21
C LYS A 90 -5.77 10.42 13.62
N ILE A 91 -5.70 10.37 12.30
CA ILE A 91 -4.94 9.36 11.56
C ILE A 91 -3.47 9.80 11.51
N GLU A 92 -2.58 8.97 12.05
CA GLU A 92 -1.14 9.26 12.15
C GLU A 92 -0.37 8.93 10.87
N HIS A 93 -0.89 8.02 10.05
CA HIS A 93 -0.17 7.39 8.96
C HIS A 93 -0.88 7.59 7.63
N TYR A 94 -0.13 8.04 6.63
CA TYR A 94 -0.57 8.18 5.25
C TYR A 94 0.51 7.61 4.33
N SER A 95 0.11 6.65 3.51
CA SER A 95 0.94 6.09 2.44
C SER A 95 0.45 6.55 1.07
N GLU A 96 1.31 6.42 0.07
CA GLU A 96 1.02 6.75 -1.32
C GLU A 96 1.94 5.95 -2.24
N HIS A 97 1.52 5.75 -3.48
CA HIS A 97 2.33 5.11 -4.50
C HIS A 97 3.56 5.93 -4.89
N LEU A 98 4.69 5.25 -5.05
CA LEU A 98 5.86 5.82 -5.73
C LEU A 98 5.65 5.80 -7.26
N SER A 99 4.70 6.61 -7.71
CA SER A 99 4.27 6.71 -9.10
C SER A 99 3.86 8.16 -9.43
N PHE A 100 3.33 8.37 -10.62
CA PHE A 100 2.54 9.56 -10.90
C PHE A 100 1.18 9.17 -11.50
N SER A 101 0.13 9.87 -11.08
CA SER A 101 -1.25 9.70 -11.53
C SER A 101 -1.86 11.00 -12.08
N SER A 102 -1.00 11.99 -12.36
CA SER A 102 -1.40 13.29 -12.91
C SER A 102 -0.36 13.86 -13.87
N PHE A 103 -0.84 14.37 -15.01
CA PHE A 103 -0.02 14.96 -16.06
C PHE A 103 -0.87 15.92 -16.93
N GLU A 104 -0.26 17.02 -17.41
CA GLU A 104 -0.88 18.05 -18.26
C GLU A 104 -2.20 18.62 -17.70
N GLY A 105 -2.26 18.83 -16.38
CA GLY A 105 -3.43 19.36 -15.69
C GLY A 105 -4.60 18.39 -15.52
N GLY A 106 -4.41 17.11 -15.87
CA GLY A 106 -5.38 16.03 -15.69
C GLY A 106 -4.96 15.00 -14.64
N GLN A 107 -5.95 14.35 -14.03
CA GLN A 107 -5.77 13.11 -13.27
C GLN A 107 -5.98 11.93 -14.22
N THR A 108 -5.01 11.02 -14.28
CA THR A 108 -5.10 9.79 -15.09
C THR A 108 -5.80 8.69 -14.33
N TYR A 109 -5.77 8.72 -12.99
CA TYR A 109 -6.21 7.63 -12.10
C TYR A 109 -5.48 6.31 -12.35
N GLU A 110 -4.36 6.38 -13.07
CA GLU A 110 -3.49 5.27 -13.41
C GLU A 110 -2.15 5.49 -12.72
N LEU A 111 -1.54 4.42 -12.22
CA LEU A 111 -0.22 4.46 -11.60
C LEU A 111 0.85 4.39 -12.69
N LEU A 112 1.36 5.55 -13.10
CA LEU A 112 2.33 5.63 -14.19
C LEU A 112 3.78 5.47 -13.67
N PRO A 113 4.62 4.76 -14.44
CA PRO A 113 5.96 4.37 -14.00
C PRO A 113 6.95 5.53 -13.99
N LEU A 114 7.83 5.55 -12.99
CA LEU A 114 8.87 6.57 -12.89
C LEU A 114 10.15 6.15 -13.64
N PRO A 115 10.88 7.10 -14.25
CA PRO A 115 12.22 6.83 -14.74
C PRO A 115 13.17 6.58 -13.56
N LEU A 116 13.87 5.45 -13.58
CA LEU A 116 14.75 4.99 -12.49
C LEU A 116 16.11 5.71 -12.56
N THR A 117 16.12 6.99 -12.19
CA THR A 117 17.27 7.89 -12.36
C THR A 117 17.61 8.63 -11.07
N ARG A 118 18.86 9.09 -10.94
CA ARG A 118 19.28 9.92 -9.79
C ARG A 118 18.47 11.21 -9.67
N LYS A 119 18.11 11.80 -10.81
CA LYS A 119 17.28 13.01 -10.86
C LYS A 119 15.87 12.76 -10.34
N MET A 120 15.28 11.59 -10.63
CA MET A 120 13.96 11.24 -10.13
C MET A 120 13.98 10.98 -8.62
N ILE A 121 15.04 10.36 -8.10
CA ILE A 121 15.24 10.20 -6.65
C ILE A 121 15.27 11.58 -5.96
N GLU A 122 16.00 12.55 -6.51
CA GLU A 122 16.04 13.93 -6.00
C GLU A 122 14.67 14.59 -6.02
N HIS A 123 13.97 14.48 -7.15
CA HIS A 123 12.64 15.06 -7.34
C HIS A 123 11.62 14.52 -6.33
N VAL A 124 11.55 13.19 -6.18
CA VAL A 124 10.65 12.54 -5.22
C VAL A 124 11.05 12.93 -3.80
N SER A 125 12.33 12.86 -3.44
CA SER A 125 12.80 13.15 -2.07
C SER A 125 12.46 14.59 -1.64
N ASP A 126 12.64 15.56 -2.52
CA ASP A 126 12.27 16.96 -2.24
C ASP A 126 10.76 17.13 -2.05
N ARG A 127 9.94 16.33 -2.75
CA ARG A 127 8.48 16.38 -2.65
C ARG A 127 7.96 15.67 -1.42
N VAL A 128 8.54 14.53 -1.05
CA VAL A 128 8.28 13.85 0.22
C VAL A 128 8.41 14.85 1.36
N LYS A 129 9.55 15.55 1.44
CA LYS A 129 9.78 16.55 2.48
C LYS A 129 8.72 17.67 2.49
N LYS A 130 8.34 18.21 1.33
CA LYS A 130 7.30 19.25 1.23
C LYS A 130 5.94 18.74 1.71
N VAL A 131 5.60 17.50 1.37
CA VAL A 131 4.34 16.86 1.78
C VAL A 131 4.35 16.60 3.27
N GLU A 132 5.43 16.06 3.82
CA GLU A 132 5.59 15.83 5.27
C GLU A 132 5.55 17.15 6.07
N ASP A 133 6.27 18.18 5.62
CA ASP A 133 6.26 19.51 6.22
C ASP A 133 4.83 20.10 6.24
N PHE A 134 4.05 19.88 5.17
CA PHE A 134 2.69 20.38 5.07
C PHE A 134 1.69 19.55 5.89
N LEU A 135 1.72 18.22 5.79
CA LEU A 135 0.81 17.32 6.49
C LEU A 135 1.12 17.25 7.99
N GLY A 136 2.38 17.43 8.38
CA GLY A 136 2.85 17.33 9.77
C GLY A 136 3.03 15.89 10.25
N ARG A 137 3.21 14.94 9.33
CA ARG A 137 3.36 13.50 9.58
C ARG A 137 4.27 12.88 8.52
N GLY A 138 4.95 11.79 8.88
CA GLY A 138 5.84 11.08 7.96
C GLY A 138 5.07 10.39 6.84
N LEU A 139 5.64 10.39 5.64
CA LEU A 139 5.07 9.75 4.46
C LEU A 139 5.57 8.31 4.35
N ILE A 140 4.69 7.44 3.88
CA ILE A 140 5.01 6.06 3.53
C ILE A 140 4.85 5.94 2.00
N LEU A 141 5.81 5.31 1.33
CA LEU A 141 5.82 5.18 -0.12
C LEU A 141 5.74 3.70 -0.52
N GLU A 142 4.89 3.39 -1.50
CA GLU A 142 4.66 2.04 -1.99
C GLU A 142 5.38 1.74 -3.31
N ASN A 143 5.88 0.51 -3.47
CA ASN A 143 6.29 -0.01 -4.78
C ASN A 143 5.07 -0.31 -5.67
N ALA A 144 4.88 0.48 -6.72
CA ALA A 144 3.81 0.25 -7.68
C ALA A 144 4.19 -0.80 -8.74
N THR A 145 3.18 -1.40 -9.37
CA THR A 145 3.42 -2.15 -10.61
C THR A 145 3.75 -1.23 -11.78
N TYR A 146 4.52 -1.76 -12.73
CA TYR A 146 4.81 -1.06 -13.98
C TYR A 146 4.87 -2.03 -15.16
N TYR A 147 4.43 -1.57 -16.33
CA TYR A 147 4.40 -2.36 -17.56
C TYR A 147 5.42 -1.89 -18.59
N THR A 148 6.04 -0.74 -18.32
CA THR A 148 7.15 -0.20 -19.09
C THR A 148 7.98 0.68 -18.17
N VAL A 149 9.29 0.74 -18.42
CA VAL A 149 10.18 1.70 -17.74
C VAL A 149 10.53 2.78 -18.75
N PRO A 150 10.13 4.04 -18.55
CA PRO A 150 10.40 5.09 -19.53
C PRO A 150 11.90 5.25 -19.83
N TYR A 151 12.73 5.16 -18.78
CA TYR A 151 14.19 5.21 -18.84
C TYR A 151 14.78 4.77 -17.50
N ALA A 152 15.92 4.06 -17.50
CA ALA A 152 16.57 3.58 -16.28
C ALA A 152 18.10 3.78 -16.32
N GLU A 153 18.65 4.28 -15.22
CA GLU A 153 20.10 4.35 -14.93
C GLU A 153 20.53 3.31 -13.89
N MET A 154 19.57 2.72 -13.18
CA MET A 154 19.74 1.74 -12.11
C MET A 154 18.55 0.79 -12.10
N GLU A 155 18.70 -0.32 -11.39
CA GLU A 155 17.63 -1.31 -11.18
C GLU A 155 16.58 -0.76 -10.20
N GLU A 156 15.36 -1.31 -10.25
CA GLU A 156 14.26 -0.91 -9.37
C GLU A 156 14.64 -1.03 -7.88
N LEU A 157 15.33 -2.10 -7.51
CA LEU A 157 15.77 -2.33 -6.13
C LEU A 157 16.66 -1.20 -5.61
N ASP A 158 17.67 -0.81 -6.41
CA ASP A 158 18.58 0.28 -6.06
C ASP A 158 17.82 1.61 -5.98
N PHE A 159 16.90 1.86 -6.92
CA PHE A 159 16.06 3.04 -6.94
C PHE A 159 15.19 3.14 -5.68
N MET A 160 14.51 2.07 -5.30
CA MET A 160 13.65 2.00 -4.12
C MET A 160 14.44 2.28 -2.84
N ASN A 161 15.54 1.57 -2.64
CA ASN A 161 16.39 1.75 -1.45
C ASN A 161 16.94 3.18 -1.36
N GLU A 162 17.40 3.75 -2.47
CA GLU A 162 17.94 5.12 -2.50
C GLU A 162 16.86 6.17 -2.25
N VAL A 163 15.62 5.97 -2.75
CA VAL A 163 14.47 6.84 -2.43
C VAL A 163 14.16 6.81 -0.93
N MET A 164 14.05 5.63 -0.31
CA MET A 164 13.75 5.53 1.13
C MET A 164 14.89 6.06 2.00
N TYR A 165 16.13 5.92 1.54
CA TYR A 165 17.29 6.47 2.22
C TYR A 165 17.32 8.01 2.14
N LYS A 166 17.21 8.57 0.94
CA LYS A 166 17.36 10.02 0.70
C LYS A 166 16.18 10.84 1.18
N SER A 167 14.96 10.33 0.99
CA SER A 167 13.73 11.04 1.40
C SER A 167 13.46 10.92 2.90
N GLY A 168 13.91 9.83 3.54
CA GLY A 168 13.55 9.50 4.91
C GLY A 168 12.17 8.87 5.08
N ALA A 169 11.39 8.74 3.99
CA ALA A 169 10.10 8.05 4.00
C ALA A 169 10.24 6.59 4.45
N LYS A 170 9.14 6.04 4.94
CA LYS A 170 9.00 4.59 5.14
C LYS A 170 8.44 3.93 3.87
N MET A 171 8.47 2.61 3.85
CA MET A 171 7.98 1.81 2.73
C MET A 171 6.70 1.08 3.11
N LEU A 172 5.69 1.16 2.24
CA LEU A 172 4.65 0.16 2.12
C LEU A 172 5.17 -0.86 1.11
N LEU A 173 5.38 -2.09 1.54
CA LEU A 173 5.82 -3.15 0.63
C LEU A 173 4.60 -3.94 0.16
N ASP A 174 4.17 -3.69 -1.08
CA ASP A 174 3.18 -4.54 -1.71
C ASP A 174 3.90 -5.77 -2.31
N VAL A 175 3.63 -6.93 -1.69
CA VAL A 175 4.21 -8.23 -2.07
C VAL A 175 3.63 -8.74 -3.39
N ASN A 176 2.36 -8.43 -3.67
CA ASN A 176 1.73 -8.73 -4.95
C ASN A 176 2.41 -7.93 -6.08
N ASN A 177 2.71 -6.65 -5.88
CA ASN A 177 3.37 -5.80 -6.87
C ASN A 177 4.79 -6.31 -7.17
N VAL A 178 5.53 -6.77 -6.15
CA VAL A 178 6.83 -7.45 -6.37
C VAL A 178 6.63 -8.71 -7.21
N PHE A 179 5.63 -9.54 -6.92
CA PHE A 179 5.35 -10.75 -7.70
C PHE A 179 5.00 -10.42 -9.16
N VAL A 180 4.11 -9.45 -9.39
CA VAL A 180 3.70 -9.01 -10.73
C VAL A 180 4.88 -8.47 -11.51
N ASN A 181 5.67 -7.56 -10.92
CA ASN A 181 6.84 -6.98 -11.57
C ASN A 181 7.90 -8.06 -11.87
N ALA A 182 8.20 -8.95 -10.91
CA ALA A 182 9.15 -10.04 -11.09
C ALA A 182 8.77 -10.94 -12.26
N ARG A 183 7.49 -11.26 -12.37
CA ARG A 183 6.94 -12.11 -13.44
C ARG A 183 6.98 -11.40 -14.78
N ASN A 184 6.54 -10.14 -14.86
CA ASN A 184 6.45 -9.40 -16.12
C ASN A 184 7.83 -8.95 -16.65
N HIS A 185 8.78 -8.65 -15.77
CA HIS A 185 10.13 -8.18 -16.13
C HIS A 185 11.22 -9.24 -15.98
N ASN A 186 10.84 -10.47 -15.62
CA ASN A 186 11.70 -11.64 -15.53
C ASN A 186 12.90 -11.46 -14.58
N PHE A 187 12.63 -10.97 -13.37
CA PHE A 187 13.60 -10.95 -12.26
C PHE A 187 13.16 -11.85 -11.10
N ASP A 188 14.08 -12.16 -10.18
CA ASP A 188 13.80 -13.02 -9.03
C ASP A 188 13.21 -12.22 -7.86
N ALA A 189 11.93 -12.45 -7.55
CA ALA A 189 11.20 -11.78 -6.47
C ALA A 189 11.88 -11.98 -5.11
N ALA A 190 12.39 -13.19 -4.82
CA ALA A 190 13.04 -13.48 -3.55
C ALA A 190 14.35 -12.68 -3.37
N SER A 191 15.13 -12.53 -4.43
CA SER A 191 16.35 -11.71 -4.44
C SER A 191 16.03 -10.23 -4.27
N TYR A 192 14.96 -9.74 -4.90
CA TYR A 192 14.47 -8.38 -4.69
C TYR A 192 14.12 -8.14 -3.21
N ILE A 193 13.28 -9.01 -2.62
CA ILE A 193 12.89 -8.91 -1.20
C ILE A 193 14.11 -8.95 -0.27
N LYS A 194 15.08 -9.85 -0.50
CA LYS A 194 16.31 -9.92 0.30
C LYS A 194 17.16 -8.66 0.24
N GLY A 195 17.12 -7.94 -0.88
CA GLY A 195 17.93 -6.75 -1.12
C GLY A 195 17.31 -5.45 -0.59
N LEU A 196 16.04 -5.46 -0.19
CA LEU A 196 15.38 -4.27 0.37
C LEU A 196 15.97 -3.87 1.72
N GLU A 197 15.95 -2.58 2.02
CA GLU A 197 16.23 -2.06 3.36
C GLU A 197 15.04 -2.37 4.29
N HIS A 198 15.05 -3.56 4.90
CA HIS A 198 13.92 -4.09 5.68
C HIS A 198 13.47 -3.19 6.84
N ASP A 199 14.38 -2.42 7.42
CA ASP A 199 14.07 -1.47 8.51
C ASP A 199 13.26 -0.25 8.04
N LYS A 200 13.10 -0.06 6.72
CA LYS A 200 12.25 0.97 6.13
C LYS A 200 10.81 0.50 5.95
N VAL A 201 10.55 -0.80 5.89
CA VAL A 201 9.19 -1.32 5.70
C VAL A 201 8.36 -1.02 6.96
N ALA A 202 7.28 -0.28 6.76
CA ALA A 202 6.33 0.10 7.81
C ALA A 202 5.18 -0.90 7.89
N TYR A 203 4.67 -1.35 6.75
CA TYR A 203 3.63 -2.36 6.62
C TYR A 203 3.63 -2.95 5.20
N MET A 204 2.84 -4.00 5.00
CA MET A 204 2.80 -4.75 3.76
C MET A 204 1.37 -4.92 3.24
N HIS A 205 1.24 -5.00 1.93
CA HIS A 205 0.03 -5.41 1.24
C HIS A 205 0.21 -6.77 0.57
N VAL A 206 -0.90 -7.48 0.46
CA VAL A 206 -1.08 -8.65 -0.40
C VAL A 206 -2.42 -8.52 -1.11
N ALA A 207 -2.42 -8.85 -2.40
CA ALA A 207 -3.60 -8.80 -3.23
C ALA A 207 -3.57 -9.92 -4.28
N GLY A 208 -4.67 -10.06 -5.02
CA GLY A 208 -4.72 -10.90 -6.21
C GLY A 208 -4.78 -10.06 -7.48
N HIS A 209 -4.21 -10.62 -8.54
CA HIS A 209 -4.05 -9.99 -9.85
C HIS A 209 -4.73 -10.79 -10.94
N LYS A 210 -4.82 -10.22 -12.15
CA LYS A 210 -5.38 -10.88 -13.31
C LYS A 210 -4.30 -11.31 -14.29
N TYR A 211 -4.30 -12.57 -14.66
CA TYR A 211 -3.43 -13.10 -15.71
C TYR A 211 -4.15 -13.08 -17.07
N TYR A 212 -3.48 -12.52 -18.08
CA TYR A 212 -3.92 -12.49 -19.48
C TYR A 212 -3.05 -13.46 -20.28
N GLU A 213 -3.60 -14.64 -20.57
CA GLU A 213 -2.87 -15.74 -21.25
C GLU A 213 -2.41 -15.38 -22.66
N ASP A 214 -3.23 -14.64 -23.42
CA ASP A 214 -2.95 -14.31 -24.82
C ASP A 214 -1.72 -13.41 -24.98
N ASP A 215 -1.52 -12.50 -24.01
CA ASP A 215 -0.41 -11.53 -24.00
C ASP A 215 0.73 -11.97 -23.07
N ASP A 216 0.58 -13.12 -22.42
CA ASP A 216 1.48 -13.63 -21.38
C ASP A 216 1.85 -12.52 -20.38
N ILE A 217 0.87 -11.76 -19.88
CA ILE A 217 1.04 -10.62 -18.97
C ILE A 217 0.15 -10.74 -17.73
N ILE A 218 0.67 -10.36 -16.56
CA ILE A 218 -0.14 -10.18 -15.35
C ILE A 218 -0.43 -8.69 -15.19
N ILE A 219 -1.70 -8.35 -15.04
CA ILE A 219 -2.13 -7.00 -14.69
C ILE A 219 -2.59 -7.00 -13.25
N ASP A 220 -2.07 -6.02 -12.54
CA ASP A 220 -2.39 -5.77 -11.17
C ASP A 220 -3.74 -5.09 -11.02
N THR A 221 -4.79 -5.90 -10.85
CA THR A 221 -6.15 -5.38 -10.75
C THR A 221 -6.65 -5.31 -9.32
N HIS A 222 -5.96 -5.91 -8.34
CA HIS A 222 -6.46 -6.05 -6.95
C HIS A 222 -7.93 -6.50 -6.92
N GLY A 223 -8.28 -7.42 -7.81
CA GLY A 223 -9.67 -7.83 -8.09
C GLY A 223 -9.91 -9.33 -7.98
N ALA A 224 -8.84 -10.10 -7.82
CA ALA A 224 -8.88 -11.54 -7.68
C ALA A 224 -8.45 -11.99 -6.29
N ASP A 225 -8.79 -13.23 -5.93
CA ASP A 225 -8.28 -13.86 -4.72
C ASP A 225 -6.76 -13.95 -4.76
N VAL A 226 -6.12 -13.80 -3.60
CA VAL A 226 -4.66 -13.90 -3.49
C VAL A 226 -4.25 -15.33 -3.84
N CYS A 227 -3.38 -15.48 -4.84
CA CYS A 227 -2.93 -16.78 -5.31
C CYS A 227 -1.85 -17.38 -4.40
N ASN A 228 -1.68 -18.71 -4.44
CA ASN A 228 -0.71 -19.41 -3.60
C ASN A 228 0.71 -18.85 -3.73
N SER A 229 1.14 -18.48 -4.94
CA SER A 229 2.49 -17.94 -5.16
C SER A 229 2.73 -16.62 -4.42
N VAL A 230 1.70 -15.78 -4.30
CA VAL A 230 1.79 -14.53 -3.52
C VAL A 230 1.78 -14.84 -2.02
N TRP A 231 0.99 -15.81 -1.57
CA TRP A 231 1.04 -16.28 -0.17
C TRP A 231 2.41 -16.86 0.21
N ASP A 232 3.01 -17.66 -0.68
CA ASP A 232 4.34 -18.23 -0.48
C ASP A 232 5.42 -17.14 -0.44
N LEU A 233 5.30 -16.12 -1.31
CA LEU A 233 6.20 -14.96 -1.28
C LEU A 233 6.01 -14.12 0.00
N LEU A 234 4.79 -14.01 0.53
CA LEU A 234 4.54 -13.37 1.82
C LEU A 234 5.20 -14.15 2.97
N ASP A 235 5.01 -15.48 3.07
CA ASP A 235 5.66 -16.28 4.13
C ASP A 235 7.18 -16.15 4.07
N PHE A 236 7.74 -16.13 2.86
CA PHE A 236 9.17 -15.86 2.64
C PHE A 236 9.57 -14.44 3.09
N THR A 237 8.78 -13.42 2.76
CA THR A 237 9.06 -12.03 3.12
C THR A 237 9.05 -11.81 4.64
N LEU A 238 8.16 -12.51 5.35
CA LEU A 238 8.03 -12.43 6.80
C LEU A 238 9.26 -12.98 7.56
N ASP A 239 10.14 -13.75 6.91
CA ASP A 239 11.43 -14.15 7.51
C ASP A 239 12.43 -12.97 7.59
N TYR A 240 12.19 -11.87 6.86
CA TYR A 240 13.05 -10.68 6.79
C TYR A 240 12.39 -9.43 7.38
N VAL A 241 11.07 -9.30 7.21
CA VAL A 241 10.31 -8.10 7.56
C VAL A 241 9.33 -8.41 8.68
N ASP A 242 9.45 -7.68 9.79
CA ASP A 242 8.50 -7.71 10.90
C ASP A 242 7.58 -6.49 10.85
N ALA A 243 6.51 -6.58 10.04
CA ALA A 243 5.56 -5.50 9.83
C ALA A 243 4.10 -6.00 9.72
N PRO A 244 3.09 -5.16 10.03
CA PRO A 244 1.68 -5.50 9.82
C PRO A 244 1.39 -5.77 8.34
N VAL A 245 0.43 -6.65 8.07
CA VAL A 245 0.07 -7.06 6.70
C VAL A 245 -1.41 -6.83 6.47
N MET A 246 -1.79 -6.39 5.28
CA MET A 246 -3.17 -6.18 4.89
C MET A 246 -3.51 -6.91 3.60
N ILE A 247 -4.73 -7.42 3.52
CA ILE A 247 -5.30 -7.84 2.23
C ILE A 247 -5.90 -6.61 1.54
N GLU A 248 -5.39 -6.29 0.37
CA GLU A 248 -5.92 -5.25 -0.50
C GLU A 248 -6.89 -5.82 -1.55
N ARG A 249 -7.97 -5.07 -1.78
CA ARG A 249 -8.97 -5.37 -2.79
C ARG A 249 -9.66 -4.09 -3.27
N ASP A 250 -9.41 -3.71 -4.51
CA ASP A 250 -9.89 -2.45 -5.10
C ASP A 250 -10.84 -2.62 -6.27
N ASN A 251 -10.79 -3.77 -6.94
CA ASN A 251 -11.74 -4.11 -7.98
C ASN A 251 -12.51 -5.36 -7.61
N ASP A 252 -13.67 -5.57 -8.25
CA ASP A 252 -14.54 -6.74 -8.04
C ASP A 252 -14.74 -7.06 -6.55
N ILE A 253 -15.06 -6.01 -5.78
CA ILE A 253 -15.09 -6.05 -4.30
C ILE A 253 -15.96 -7.22 -3.81
N PRO A 254 -15.36 -8.23 -3.15
CA PRO A 254 -16.06 -9.44 -2.76
C PRO A 254 -16.86 -9.18 -1.48
N SER A 255 -17.69 -10.15 -1.09
CA SER A 255 -18.44 -10.00 0.14
C SER A 255 -17.51 -9.98 1.36
N LEU A 256 -17.97 -9.36 2.45
CA LEU A 256 -17.20 -9.34 3.70
C LEU A 256 -16.91 -10.76 4.24
N ASN A 257 -17.77 -11.74 3.94
CA ASN A 257 -17.54 -13.14 4.30
C ASN A 257 -16.38 -13.75 3.50
N ASP A 258 -16.20 -13.34 2.25
CA ASP A 258 -15.08 -13.79 1.42
C ASP A 258 -13.78 -13.14 1.90
N MET A 259 -13.79 -11.82 2.15
CA MET A 259 -12.67 -11.11 2.80
C MET A 259 -12.27 -11.78 4.12
N ARG A 260 -13.24 -12.18 4.95
CA ARG A 260 -12.99 -12.91 6.21
C ARG A 260 -12.32 -14.27 5.98
N ARG A 261 -12.56 -14.95 4.86
CA ARG A 261 -11.89 -16.23 4.56
C ARG A 261 -10.42 -15.99 4.24
N GLU A 262 -10.10 -15.03 3.39
CA GLU A 262 -8.71 -14.69 3.08
C GLU A 262 -7.97 -14.14 4.31
N TYR A 263 -8.64 -13.30 5.12
CA TYR A 263 -8.08 -12.81 6.37
C TYR A 263 -7.62 -13.94 7.31
N LYS A 264 -8.37 -15.03 7.40
CA LYS A 264 -7.98 -16.20 8.20
C LYS A 264 -6.75 -16.93 7.64
N ILE A 265 -6.54 -16.89 6.32
CA ILE A 265 -5.33 -17.42 5.69
C ILE A 265 -4.15 -16.54 6.09
N LEU A 266 -4.28 -15.22 5.93
CA LEU A 266 -3.27 -14.24 6.33
C LEU A 266 -2.91 -14.39 7.82
N GLU A 267 -3.90 -14.41 8.72
CA GLU A 267 -3.66 -14.61 10.15
C GLU A 267 -2.86 -15.88 10.45
N LYS A 268 -3.12 -16.97 9.72
CA LYS A 268 -2.43 -18.24 9.91
C LYS A 268 -0.96 -18.13 9.48
N ILE A 269 -0.68 -17.47 8.36
CA ILE A 269 0.69 -17.24 7.88
C ILE A 269 1.46 -16.39 8.88
N VAL A 270 0.91 -15.25 9.29
CA VAL A 270 1.55 -14.34 10.26
C VAL A 270 1.77 -15.04 11.63
N LYS A 271 0.78 -15.78 12.14
CA LYS A 271 0.94 -16.55 13.39
C LYS A 271 1.99 -17.66 13.29
N ASN A 272 2.13 -18.30 12.14
CA ASN A 272 3.15 -19.33 11.94
C ASN A 272 4.56 -18.74 12.02
N LYS A 273 4.78 -17.52 11.49
CA LYS A 273 6.04 -16.79 11.64
C LYS A 273 6.36 -16.50 13.11
N ASP A 274 5.40 -16.01 13.89
CA ASP A 274 5.59 -15.77 15.33
C ASP A 274 5.98 -17.04 16.11
N LEU A 275 5.49 -18.20 15.68
CA LEU A 275 5.85 -19.49 16.25
C LEU A 275 7.27 -19.93 15.84
N LYS A 276 7.67 -19.71 14.58
CA LYS A 276 9.04 -19.95 14.09
C LYS A 276 10.03 -19.15 14.97
N GLU A 277 9.82 -17.85 15.15
CA GLU A 277 10.70 -16.99 15.95
C GLU A 277 10.85 -17.45 17.41
N LYS A 278 9.74 -17.84 18.07
CA LYS A 278 9.77 -18.35 19.45
C LYS A 278 10.48 -19.68 19.61
N SER A 279 10.60 -20.47 18.54
CA SER A 279 11.29 -21.77 18.58
C SER A 279 12.82 -21.64 18.50
N TYR A 280 13.33 -20.50 18.06
CA TYR A 280 14.77 -20.20 17.94
C TYR A 280 15.32 -19.29 19.04
N ALA A 281 14.46 -18.80 19.95
CA ALA A 281 14.81 -17.95 21.11
C ALA A 281 14.92 -18.77 22.40
#